data_AF-A0A564YJ91-F1
#
_entry.id   AF-A0A564YJ91-F1
#
_cell.length_a   1.000
_cell.length_b   1.000
_cell.length_c   1.000
_cell.angle_alpha   90.00
_cell.angle_beta   90.00
_cell.angle_gamma   90.00
#
_symmetry.space_group_name_H-M   'P 1'
#
loop_
_entity.id
_entity.type
_entity.pdbx_description
1 polymer ?
#
loop_
_entity_poly.entity_id
_entity_poly.type
_entity_poly.pdbx_seq_one_letter_code
_entity_poly.pdbx_strand_id
1 'polypeptide(L)'
;MNAGGYEPNPTVTINPFPNRNRAQYFNTQPRPRARSFERMPYNPRLSRPRFPMPMTEEFIPTASLAMKYRRPITYSDFLPFLLNEWLLIKNHFPTPGFEVGKAQFYISGDVERAPMTCIRCEQVIFDIYTECRYHPLKIRQYDEKTRCCQQETSSPGCEVQPFHIHDYNKFHDLDNYIQFGSPLLRGSTDINVFAIDCEMVYTRFGFELARATVVNMNGDIIYDKIVHPSGELLDPNTKYSGLTREDVEQATATLQTVQSDLQRILDKDTILIGHSLENDMIALKIIHDKIVDTSIVFSMNTSPNRKRGLKYLAMKHLYRAIQIDSHDSAEDARTCVDLMKIAISMYQAGTWNMWSRNNEVV
;
A
#
# COMPACT_ATOMS: atom_id res chain seq x y z
N MET A 1 -44.82 -11.78 -66.60
CA MET A 1 -44.77 -10.39 -66.08
C MET A 1 -44.30 -10.44 -64.64
N ASN A 2 -43.17 -9.78 -64.38
CA ASN A 2 -42.54 -9.34 -63.11
C ASN A 2 -42.58 -10.25 -61.86
N ALA A 3 -41.48 -10.74 -61.28
CA ALA A 3 -40.20 -10.14 -60.84
C ALA A 3 -40.23 -9.55 -59.41
N GLY A 4 -39.22 -9.95 -58.61
CA GLY A 4 -38.81 -9.38 -57.32
C GLY A 4 -38.89 -10.43 -56.19
N GLY A 5 -37.83 -10.85 -55.50
CA GLY A 5 -36.43 -10.46 -55.46
C GLY A 5 -35.88 -10.93 -54.10
N TYR A 6 -34.99 -11.91 -54.09
CA TYR A 6 -34.24 -12.34 -52.90
C TYR A 6 -32.81 -12.59 -53.36
N GLU A 7 -31.88 -11.73 -52.94
CA GLU A 7 -30.44 -11.95 -53.04
C GLU A 7 -29.87 -12.12 -51.62
N PRO A 8 -29.04 -13.14 -51.39
CA PRO A 8 -28.01 -13.07 -50.36
C PRO A 8 -26.62 -13.37 -50.95
N ASN A 9 -25.63 -12.53 -50.60
CA ASN A 9 -24.24 -12.88 -50.24
C ASN A 9 -23.36 -11.61 -50.15
N PRO A 10 -22.14 -11.61 -49.53
CA PRO A 10 -21.29 -12.78 -49.28
C PRO A 10 -20.59 -12.90 -47.91
N THR A 11 -20.28 -14.15 -47.59
CA THR A 11 -19.26 -14.68 -46.68
C THR A 11 -17.84 -14.37 -47.16
N VAL A 12 -16.94 -13.94 -46.25
CA VAL A 12 -15.46 -14.05 -46.41
C VAL A 12 -14.84 -14.25 -45.02
N THR A 13 -14.55 -15.49 -44.60
CA THR A 13 -13.26 -16.23 -44.65
C THR A 13 -12.38 -16.05 -43.40
N ILE A 14 -12.46 -17.08 -42.54
CA ILE A 14 -11.53 -17.37 -41.45
C ILE A 14 -10.35 -18.12 -42.07
N ASN A 15 -9.12 -17.68 -41.84
CA ASN A 15 -7.92 -18.39 -42.31
C ASN A 15 -7.10 -18.92 -41.11
N PRO A 16 -6.80 -20.23 -41.04
CA PRO A 16 -6.10 -20.85 -39.91
C PRO A 16 -4.65 -21.30 -40.25
N PHE A 17 -3.89 -21.56 -39.17
CA PHE A 17 -2.65 -22.38 -39.07
C PHE A 17 -1.31 -21.82 -39.61
N PRO A 18 -0.12 -22.38 -39.23
CA PRO A 18 0.13 -23.61 -38.47
C PRO A 18 1.19 -23.55 -37.34
N ASN A 19 1.11 -24.61 -36.53
CA ASN A 19 2.11 -25.11 -35.60
C ASN A 19 3.12 -26.00 -36.35
N ARG A 20 4.45 -25.84 -36.17
CA ARG A 20 5.46 -26.85 -36.55
C ARG A 20 6.65 -26.87 -35.59
N ASN A 21 6.87 -28.07 -35.04
CA ASN A 21 8.04 -28.50 -34.30
C ASN A 21 9.31 -28.58 -35.17
N ARG A 22 10.45 -28.52 -34.46
CA ARG A 22 11.66 -29.36 -34.55
C ARG A 22 12.93 -28.79 -35.23
N ALA A 23 14.02 -28.99 -34.47
CA ALA A 23 15.37 -29.41 -34.85
C ALA A 23 16.50 -28.35 -34.79
N GLN A 24 17.53 -28.78 -34.05
CA GLN A 24 18.82 -28.17 -33.81
C GLN A 24 19.66 -28.08 -35.09
N TYR A 25 20.43 -27.02 -35.24
CA TYR A 25 21.70 -27.04 -35.95
C TYR A 25 22.74 -26.20 -35.20
N PHE A 26 23.76 -26.88 -34.69
CA PHE A 26 25.04 -26.28 -34.32
C PHE A 26 25.72 -25.76 -35.60
N ASN A 27 26.20 -24.52 -35.59
CA ASN A 27 27.43 -24.22 -36.31
C ASN A 27 28.25 -23.14 -35.60
N THR A 28 29.52 -23.50 -35.44
CA THR A 28 30.62 -22.80 -34.79
C THR A 28 31.15 -21.64 -35.63
N GLN A 29 31.63 -20.55 -35.00
CA GLN A 29 32.97 -19.94 -35.16
C GLN A 29 33.02 -18.51 -34.52
N PRO A 30 34.21 -18.02 -34.08
CA PRO A 30 34.37 -17.08 -32.96
C PRO A 30 34.73 -15.64 -33.35
N ARG A 31 34.51 -14.67 -32.44
CA ARG A 31 35.09 -13.30 -32.46
C ARG A 31 35.26 -12.77 -31.01
N PRO A 32 36.09 -11.73 -30.74
CA PRO A 32 37.52 -11.83 -30.47
C PRO A 32 37.90 -11.35 -29.05
N ARG A 33 39.11 -11.72 -28.60
CA ARG A 33 39.72 -11.25 -27.34
C ARG A 33 39.98 -9.73 -27.39
N ALA A 34 39.44 -9.01 -26.40
CA ALA A 34 39.85 -7.65 -26.05
C ALA A 34 40.70 -7.66 -24.77
N ARG A 35 41.58 -6.67 -24.67
CA ARG A 35 42.87 -6.68 -23.98
C ARG A 35 42.77 -6.54 -22.46
N SER A 36 43.75 -7.15 -21.80
CA SER A 36 44.15 -6.93 -20.41
C SER A 36 44.43 -5.45 -20.13
N PHE A 37 43.74 -4.88 -19.15
CA PHE A 37 44.21 -3.74 -18.39
C PHE A 37 44.29 -4.14 -16.91
N GLU A 38 45.44 -3.87 -16.33
CA GLU A 38 45.87 -4.23 -14.99
C GLU A 38 44.93 -3.67 -13.91
N ARG A 39 44.64 -4.50 -12.91
CA ARG A 39 43.84 -4.12 -11.75
C ARG A 39 44.66 -3.22 -10.83
N MET A 40 44.21 -1.97 -10.65
CA MET A 40 44.63 -1.17 -9.51
C MET A 40 44.14 -1.82 -8.20
N PRO A 41 44.97 -1.86 -7.14
CA PRO A 41 44.58 -2.47 -5.88
C PRO A 41 43.49 -1.66 -5.17
N TYR A 42 42.46 -2.38 -4.73
CA TYR A 42 41.38 -1.88 -3.89
C TYR A 42 41.92 -1.40 -2.54
N ASN A 43 41.69 -0.13 -2.20
CA ASN A 43 42.10 0.49 -0.94
C ASN A 43 40.92 0.48 0.06
N PRO A 44 40.95 -0.34 1.14
CA PRO A 44 39.85 -0.47 2.07
C PRO A 44 39.91 0.61 3.16
N ARG A 45 39.78 1.90 2.80
CA ARG A 45 39.60 3.01 3.74
C ARG A 45 38.73 4.13 3.16
N LEU A 46 37.47 3.83 2.89
CA LEU A 46 36.39 4.83 2.88
C LEU A 46 35.21 4.26 3.67
N SER A 47 35.40 4.28 4.99
CA SER A 47 34.31 4.25 5.96
C SER A 47 33.22 5.23 5.54
N ARG A 48 31.98 4.74 5.43
CA ARG A 48 30.78 5.56 5.32
C ARG A 48 30.87 6.69 6.35
N PRO A 49 30.49 7.94 6.03
CA PRO A 49 30.34 8.93 7.07
C PRO A 49 29.24 8.44 8.02
N ARG A 50 29.65 7.98 9.22
CA ARG A 50 28.81 8.12 10.42
C ARG A 50 28.61 9.61 10.52
N PHE A 51 27.38 10.11 10.40
CA PHE A 51 27.11 11.51 10.71
C PHE A 51 27.50 11.75 12.17
N PRO A 52 28.52 12.59 12.49
CA PRO A 52 28.49 13.32 13.73
C PRO A 52 27.85 14.66 13.38
N MET A 53 26.55 14.82 13.62
CA MET A 53 26.01 16.19 13.63
C MET A 53 26.71 16.89 14.80
N PRO A 54 27.49 17.96 14.57
CA PRO A 54 27.96 18.75 15.68
C PRO A 54 26.73 19.34 16.36
N MET A 55 26.57 19.07 17.65
CA MET A 55 25.72 19.88 18.52
C MET A 55 26.40 21.25 18.62
N THR A 56 26.19 22.09 17.62
CA THR A 56 26.32 23.53 17.81
C THR A 56 24.98 23.99 18.37
N GLU A 57 25.03 24.49 19.60
CA GLU A 57 23.96 25.22 20.27
C GLU A 57 23.45 26.35 19.36
N GLU A 58 22.43 26.06 18.55
CA GLU A 58 21.50 27.03 17.95
C GLU A 58 20.54 26.30 16.99
N PHE A 59 19.82 25.28 17.47
CA PHE A 59 18.53 24.91 16.87
C PHE A 59 17.67 24.19 17.91
N ILE A 60 17.23 24.95 18.90
CA ILE A 60 16.06 24.57 19.69
C ILE A 60 14.87 25.29 19.05
N PRO A 61 14.03 24.66 18.21
CA PRO A 61 12.72 25.22 17.93
C PRO A 61 11.77 24.91 19.09
N THR A 62 12.06 25.46 20.27
CA THR A 62 11.03 25.72 21.28
C THR A 62 10.32 27.01 20.87
N ALA A 63 9.47 26.91 19.86
CA ALA A 63 8.45 27.91 19.56
C ALA A 63 7.47 27.29 18.55
N SER A 64 6.33 26.81 19.06
CA SER A 64 5.04 26.95 18.39
C SER A 64 5.04 26.60 16.89
N LEU A 65 4.66 25.36 16.59
CA LEU A 65 4.07 24.94 15.33
C LEU A 65 2.72 25.66 15.07
N ALA A 66 2.61 26.95 15.37
CA ALA A 66 1.64 27.83 14.75
C ALA A 66 2.12 28.05 13.31
N MET A 67 1.96 27.01 12.48
CA MET A 67 1.58 27.28 11.11
C MET A 67 0.35 28.19 11.19
N LYS A 68 0.57 29.49 11.05
CA LYS A 68 -0.51 30.45 10.85
C LYS A 68 -1.07 30.11 9.49
N TYR A 69 -2.04 29.19 9.46
CA TYR A 69 -2.87 29.00 8.29
C TYR A 69 -3.34 30.38 7.85
N ARG A 70 -3.24 30.67 6.55
CA ARG A 70 -3.72 31.96 6.04
C ARG A 70 -5.21 32.15 6.33
N ARG A 71 -5.94 31.04 6.44
CA ARG A 71 -7.34 30.93 6.83
C ARG A 71 -7.62 29.53 7.42
N PRO A 72 -8.74 29.33 8.14
CA PRO A 72 -9.15 27.99 8.57
C PRO A 72 -9.18 26.99 7.41
N ILE A 73 -8.79 25.75 7.69
CA ILE A 73 -8.88 24.64 6.73
C ILE A 73 -10.35 24.34 6.48
N THR A 74 -10.71 24.13 5.22
CA THR A 74 -12.04 23.71 4.79
C THR A 74 -11.95 22.47 3.92
N TYR A 75 -13.09 21.84 3.63
CA TYR A 75 -13.17 20.68 2.73
C TYR A 75 -12.49 20.94 1.37
N SER A 76 -12.66 22.14 0.82
CA SER A 76 -12.09 22.51 -0.48
C SER A 76 -10.56 22.53 -0.52
N ASP A 77 -9.90 22.69 0.63
CA ASP A 77 -8.43 22.68 0.69
C ASP A 77 -7.82 21.31 0.37
N PHE A 78 -8.60 20.22 0.47
CA PHE A 78 -8.14 18.86 0.18
C PHE A 78 -8.31 18.48 -1.29
N LEU A 79 -9.18 19.16 -2.04
CA LEU A 79 -9.48 18.82 -3.44
C LEU A 79 -8.23 18.78 -4.37
N PRO A 80 -7.24 19.68 -4.23
CA PRO A 80 -6.01 19.59 -5.01
C PRO A 80 -5.19 18.32 -4.75
N PHE A 81 -5.36 17.70 -3.58
CA PHE A 81 -4.60 16.52 -3.14
C PHE A 81 -5.32 15.19 -3.41
N LEU A 82 -6.56 15.22 -3.88
CA LEU A 82 -7.29 14.01 -4.23
C LEU A 82 -6.54 13.21 -5.31
N LEU A 83 -6.51 11.90 -5.13
CA LEU A 83 -6.05 10.99 -6.17
C LEU A 83 -7.08 10.97 -7.31
N ASN A 84 -6.62 11.16 -8.55
CA ASN A 84 -7.47 10.94 -9.71
C ASN A 84 -7.55 9.44 -10.02
N GLU A 85 -8.45 9.05 -10.92
CA GLU A 85 -8.68 7.67 -11.32
C GLU A 85 -7.38 6.94 -11.71
N TRP A 86 -6.53 7.60 -12.53
CA TRP A 86 -5.24 7.04 -12.92
C TRP A 86 -4.32 6.78 -11.73
N LEU A 87 -4.26 7.69 -10.75
CA LEU A 87 -3.45 7.50 -9.53
C LEU A 87 -3.99 6.38 -8.65
N LEU A 88 -5.31 6.25 -8.53
CA LEU A 88 -5.94 5.14 -7.82
C LEU A 88 -5.56 3.80 -8.47
N ILE A 89 -5.70 3.71 -9.79
CA ILE A 89 -5.32 2.52 -10.58
C ILE A 89 -3.83 2.21 -10.45
N LYS A 90 -2.96 3.20 -10.66
CA LYS A 90 -1.50 3.04 -10.60
C LYS A 90 -1.02 2.57 -9.22
N ASN A 91 -1.74 2.92 -8.16
CA ASN A 91 -1.41 2.53 -6.79
C ASN A 91 -2.26 1.36 -6.27
N HIS A 92 -2.94 0.64 -7.16
CA HIS A 92 -3.68 -0.60 -6.87
C HIS A 92 -4.81 -0.44 -5.84
N PHE A 93 -5.47 0.71 -5.84
CA PHE A 93 -6.74 0.85 -5.12
C PHE A 93 -7.82 -0.04 -5.79
N PRO A 94 -8.74 -0.62 -5.00
CA PRO A 94 -9.84 -1.41 -5.55
C PRO A 94 -10.78 -0.51 -6.37
N THR A 95 -11.18 -0.97 -7.56
CA THR A 95 -12.17 -0.29 -8.42
C THR A 95 -13.45 -1.12 -8.49
N PRO A 96 -14.61 -0.51 -8.83
CA PRO A 96 -15.84 -1.26 -9.05
C PRO A 96 -15.66 -2.35 -10.10
N GLY A 97 -16.04 -3.59 -9.76
CA GLY A 97 -16.16 -4.67 -10.71
C GLY A 97 -17.44 -4.59 -11.54
N PHE A 98 -17.61 -5.53 -12.47
CA PHE A 98 -18.79 -5.60 -13.33
C PHE A 98 -20.09 -5.92 -12.57
N GLU A 99 -19.98 -6.63 -11.44
CA GLU A 99 -21.10 -6.99 -10.58
C GLU A 99 -21.06 -6.20 -9.27
N VAL A 100 -22.23 -5.87 -8.73
CA VAL A 100 -22.35 -5.22 -7.42
C VAL A 100 -21.73 -6.12 -6.35
N GLY A 101 -20.91 -5.52 -5.48
CA GLY A 101 -20.20 -6.26 -4.44
C GLY A 101 -18.87 -6.86 -4.88
N LYS A 102 -18.49 -6.75 -6.16
CA LYS A 102 -17.20 -7.20 -6.68
C LYS A 102 -16.25 -6.03 -6.87
N ALA A 103 -14.97 -6.23 -6.54
CA ALA A 103 -13.89 -5.34 -6.92
C ALA A 103 -13.16 -5.83 -8.18
N GLN A 104 -12.45 -4.91 -8.81
CA GLN A 104 -11.49 -5.19 -9.88
C GLN A 104 -10.17 -4.49 -9.54
N PHE A 105 -9.06 -5.07 -9.99
CA PHE A 105 -7.73 -4.48 -9.91
C PHE A 105 -7.06 -4.49 -11.29
N TYR A 106 -6.31 -3.44 -11.58
CA TYR A 106 -5.51 -3.34 -12.80
C TYR A 106 -4.04 -3.54 -12.42
N ILE A 107 -3.56 -4.77 -12.58
CA ILE A 107 -2.20 -5.16 -12.22
C ILE A 107 -1.51 -5.68 -13.47
N SER A 108 -0.25 -5.28 -13.66
CA SER A 108 0.58 -5.81 -14.74
C SER A 108 1.03 -7.23 -14.41
N GLY A 109 0.71 -8.20 -15.27
CA GLY A 109 1.12 -9.61 -15.12
C GLY A 109 -0.07 -10.55 -14.91
N ASP A 110 0.19 -11.85 -15.04
CA ASP A 110 -0.82 -12.91 -14.87
C ASP A 110 -0.97 -13.24 -13.36
N VAL A 111 -1.54 -12.30 -12.59
CA VAL A 111 -1.70 -12.44 -11.13
C VAL A 111 -2.62 -13.59 -10.78
N GLU A 112 -3.65 -13.84 -11.60
CA GLU A 112 -4.62 -14.93 -11.41
C GLU A 112 -3.97 -16.32 -11.43
N ARG A 113 -2.88 -16.48 -12.20
CA ARG A 113 -2.14 -17.75 -12.29
C ARG A 113 -0.91 -17.78 -11.40
N ALA A 114 -0.62 -16.73 -10.65
CA ALA A 114 0.52 -16.69 -9.77
C ALA A 114 0.34 -17.73 -8.65
N PRO A 115 1.36 -18.56 -8.36
CA PRO A 115 1.28 -19.47 -7.23
C PRO A 115 1.24 -18.68 -5.92
N MET A 116 0.52 -19.21 -4.94
CA MET A 116 0.54 -18.68 -3.58
C MET A 116 1.95 -18.84 -2.99
N THR A 117 2.56 -17.74 -2.57
CA THR A 117 3.91 -17.72 -2.01
C THR A 117 3.90 -17.17 -0.60
N CYS A 118 4.82 -17.67 0.23
CA CYS A 118 4.98 -17.20 1.60
C CYS A 118 5.73 -15.88 1.63
N ILE A 119 5.17 -14.86 2.26
CA ILE A 119 5.79 -13.52 2.32
C ILE A 119 7.03 -13.48 3.22
N ARG A 120 7.29 -14.55 3.99
CA ARG A 120 8.45 -14.68 4.88
C ARG A 120 9.64 -15.36 4.19
N CYS A 121 9.43 -16.60 3.74
CA CYS A 121 10.48 -17.43 3.16
C CYS A 121 10.52 -17.41 1.63
N GLU A 122 9.58 -16.70 0.99
CA GLU A 122 9.46 -16.52 -0.46
C GLU A 122 9.24 -17.84 -1.24
N GLN A 123 8.96 -18.94 -0.54
CA GLN A 123 8.65 -20.24 -1.15
C GLN A 123 7.19 -20.34 -1.56
N VAL A 124 6.92 -21.13 -2.60
CA VAL A 124 5.56 -21.53 -2.98
C VAL A 124 4.94 -22.36 -1.86
N ILE A 125 3.73 -22.00 -1.44
CA ILE A 125 3.01 -22.69 -0.36
C ILE A 125 2.17 -23.81 -0.96
N PHE A 126 2.45 -25.03 -0.54
CA PHE A 126 1.59 -26.20 -0.80
C PHE A 126 0.70 -26.53 0.41
N ASP A 127 1.19 -26.24 1.61
CA ASP A 127 0.48 -26.41 2.88
C ASP A 127 0.92 -25.32 3.87
N ILE A 128 -0.04 -24.51 4.32
CA ILE A 128 0.19 -23.41 5.27
C ILE A 128 0.57 -23.91 6.67
N TYR A 129 0.23 -25.16 7.01
CA TYR A 129 0.43 -25.75 8.34
C TYR A 129 1.81 -26.39 8.52
N THR A 130 2.71 -26.17 7.57
CA THR A 130 4.11 -26.62 7.68
C THR A 130 5.01 -25.52 8.23
N GLU A 131 6.12 -25.95 8.83
CA GLU A 131 7.09 -25.08 9.48
C GLU A 131 7.76 -24.13 8.47
N CYS A 132 7.62 -22.83 8.70
CA CYS A 132 8.23 -21.78 7.90
C CYS A 132 9.56 -21.33 8.48
N ARG A 133 10.66 -21.57 7.75
CA ARG A 133 12.00 -21.07 8.09
C ARG A 133 12.37 -19.89 7.21
N TYR A 134 12.71 -18.74 7.81
CA TYR A 134 13.04 -17.53 7.05
C TYR A 134 14.07 -16.63 7.76
N HIS A 135 14.61 -15.67 7.00
CA HIS A 135 15.47 -14.61 7.53
C HIS A 135 14.64 -13.33 7.69
N PRO A 136 14.44 -12.80 8.91
CA PRO A 136 13.51 -11.69 9.17
C PRO A 136 13.94 -10.35 8.56
N LEU A 137 15.23 -10.20 8.24
CA LEU A 137 15.77 -8.99 7.63
C LEU A 137 16.02 -9.22 6.14
N LYS A 138 15.32 -8.44 5.29
CA LYS A 138 15.50 -8.49 3.83
C LYS A 138 16.98 -8.45 3.44
N ILE A 139 17.37 -9.38 2.57
CA ILE A 139 18.68 -9.48 1.96
C ILE A 139 18.75 -8.45 0.82
N ARG A 140 19.86 -7.71 0.68
CA ARG A 140 20.07 -6.81 -0.46
C ARG A 140 20.84 -7.54 -1.57
N GLN A 141 20.74 -7.04 -2.80
CA GLN A 141 21.32 -7.64 -4.01
C GLN A 141 22.85 -7.93 -3.91
N TYR A 142 23.57 -7.25 -3.02
CA TYR A 142 25.01 -7.40 -2.82
C TYR A 142 25.40 -7.91 -1.42
N ASP A 143 24.41 -8.34 -0.62
CA ASP A 143 24.69 -8.90 0.69
C ASP A 143 25.15 -10.36 0.49
N GLU A 144 26.40 -10.67 0.85
CA GLU A 144 26.90 -12.06 0.90
C GLU A 144 26.42 -12.80 2.16
N LYS A 145 26.02 -12.02 3.17
CA LYS A 145 25.55 -12.51 4.47
C LYS A 145 24.22 -11.90 4.86
N THR A 146 23.40 -12.67 5.56
CA THR A 146 22.14 -12.21 6.10
C THR A 146 22.37 -11.19 7.20
N ARG A 147 21.53 -10.15 7.25
CA ARG A 147 21.68 -9.08 8.25
C ARG A 147 21.20 -9.50 9.65
N CYS A 148 20.38 -10.53 9.74
CA CYS A 148 19.78 -11.03 10.97
C CYS A 148 20.74 -11.93 11.77
N CYS A 149 21.33 -12.94 11.14
CA CYS A 149 22.19 -13.92 11.82
C CYS A 149 23.64 -13.96 11.30
N GLN A 150 24.01 -13.12 10.33
CA GLN A 150 25.36 -13.05 9.73
C GLN A 150 25.81 -14.37 9.06
N GLN A 151 24.87 -15.26 8.75
CA GLN A 151 25.12 -16.48 7.98
C GLN A 151 25.12 -16.16 6.48
N GLU A 152 25.60 -17.07 5.64
CA GLU A 152 25.54 -16.93 4.18
C GLU A 152 24.09 -16.78 3.70
N THR A 153 23.84 -16.04 2.63
CA THR A 153 22.49 -15.83 2.10
C THR A 153 21.80 -17.10 1.60
N SER A 154 22.58 -18.14 1.29
CA SER A 154 22.12 -19.49 0.95
C SER A 154 21.72 -20.34 2.18
N SER A 155 22.02 -19.88 3.39
CA SER A 155 21.72 -20.64 4.62
C SER A 155 20.21 -20.71 4.90
N PRO A 156 19.73 -21.80 5.53
CA PRO A 156 18.35 -21.87 6.00
C PRO A 156 18.00 -20.69 6.91
N GLY A 157 16.71 -20.31 6.91
CA GLY A 157 16.20 -19.23 7.75
C GLY A 157 16.56 -19.39 9.23
N CYS A 158 16.96 -18.28 9.87
CA CYS A 158 17.32 -18.25 11.29
C CYS A 158 16.14 -18.08 12.24
N GLU A 159 14.96 -17.73 11.72
CA GLU A 159 13.69 -17.77 12.46
C GLU A 159 12.82 -18.92 11.94
N VAL A 160 12.02 -19.45 12.85
CA VAL A 160 11.12 -20.57 12.61
C VAL A 160 9.74 -20.19 13.13
N GLN A 161 8.73 -20.35 12.28
CA GLN A 161 7.32 -20.16 12.63
C GLN A 161 6.54 -21.43 12.26
N PRO A 162 5.49 -21.79 13.00
CA PRO A 162 4.74 -23.03 12.75
C PRO A 162 3.95 -22.99 11.43
N PHE A 163 3.73 -21.80 10.87
CA PHE A 163 2.89 -21.59 9.70
C PHE A 163 3.57 -20.72 8.64
N HIS A 164 3.28 -21.01 7.38
CA HIS A 164 3.48 -20.06 6.29
C HIS A 164 2.34 -19.04 6.28
N ILE A 165 2.68 -17.78 5.94
CA ILE A 165 1.71 -16.69 5.81
C ILE A 165 1.77 -16.08 4.41
N HIS A 166 0.64 -15.60 3.92
CA HIS A 166 0.51 -15.05 2.57
C HIS A 166 -0.47 -13.87 2.54
N ASP A 167 -0.40 -13.07 1.49
CA ASP A 167 -1.34 -11.99 1.15
C ASP A 167 -2.08 -12.29 -0.16
N TYR A 168 -2.13 -13.57 -0.57
CA TYR A 168 -2.76 -14.02 -1.81
C TYR A 168 -4.21 -13.54 -1.99
N ASN A 169 -4.97 -13.43 -0.91
CA ASN A 169 -6.34 -12.91 -0.92
C ASN A 169 -6.44 -11.46 -1.43
N LYS A 170 -5.38 -10.65 -1.30
CA LYS A 170 -5.37 -9.23 -1.69
C LYS A 170 -5.89 -8.98 -3.12
N PHE A 171 -5.62 -9.90 -4.04
CA PHE A 171 -6.02 -9.78 -5.45
C PHE A 171 -6.87 -10.95 -5.96
N HIS A 172 -7.22 -11.90 -5.10
CA HIS A 172 -8.02 -13.08 -5.45
C HIS A 172 -9.37 -13.12 -4.75
N ASP A 173 -9.49 -12.47 -3.58
CA ASP A 173 -10.77 -12.32 -2.87
C ASP A 173 -11.40 -10.97 -3.22
N LEU A 174 -12.13 -10.98 -4.34
CA LEU A 174 -12.74 -9.80 -4.95
C LEU A 174 -14.17 -9.54 -4.47
N ASP A 175 -14.66 -10.30 -3.50
CA ASP A 175 -16.07 -10.33 -3.12
C ASP A 175 -16.35 -9.44 -1.92
N ASN A 176 -17.62 -9.09 -1.72
CA ASN A 176 -18.12 -8.32 -0.56
C ASN A 176 -17.53 -6.92 -0.41
N TYR A 177 -17.15 -6.29 -1.53
CA TYR A 177 -16.74 -4.90 -1.54
C TYR A 177 -17.96 -3.97 -1.48
N ILE A 178 -17.91 -2.98 -0.59
CA ILE A 178 -18.96 -1.97 -0.47
C ILE A 178 -18.50 -0.63 -1.06
N GLN A 179 -19.48 0.19 -1.45
CA GLN A 179 -19.30 1.61 -1.72
C GLN A 179 -20.14 2.40 -0.73
N PHE A 180 -19.68 3.59 -0.35
CA PHE A 180 -20.47 4.46 0.50
C PHE A 180 -21.69 5.02 -0.26
N GLY A 181 -22.81 5.13 0.44
CA GLY A 181 -24.03 5.72 -0.10
C GLY A 181 -24.00 7.25 -0.08
N SER A 182 -25.10 7.85 -0.53
CA SER A 182 -25.35 9.28 -0.31
C SER A 182 -25.46 9.60 1.19
N PRO A 183 -25.08 10.82 1.62
CA PRO A 183 -25.20 11.25 3.01
C PRO A 183 -26.62 11.04 3.54
N LEU A 184 -26.74 10.32 4.66
CA LEU A 184 -28.04 10.07 5.29
C LEU A 184 -28.59 11.35 5.95
N LEU A 185 -27.74 12.14 6.61
CA LEU A 185 -28.08 13.45 7.21
C LEU A 185 -26.80 14.32 7.34
N ARG A 186 -26.70 15.47 6.66
CA ARG A 186 -25.63 16.45 6.93
C ARG A 186 -26.08 17.40 8.06
N GLY A 187 -25.88 16.97 9.30
CA GLY A 187 -26.13 17.78 10.50
C GLY A 187 -24.87 18.24 11.25
N SER A 188 -23.68 17.77 10.86
CA SER A 188 -22.43 18.08 11.56
C SER A 188 -21.80 19.39 11.07
N THR A 189 -21.26 20.17 12.00
CA THR A 189 -20.41 21.35 11.73
C THR A 189 -18.97 20.96 11.37
N ASP A 190 -18.60 19.69 11.55
CA ASP A 190 -17.27 19.20 11.23
C ASP A 190 -17.07 19.09 9.72
N ILE A 191 -15.83 19.30 9.30
CA ILE A 191 -15.42 19.15 7.91
C ILE A 191 -15.55 17.66 7.56
N ASN A 192 -16.19 17.34 6.43
CA ASN A 192 -16.40 15.96 5.94
C ASN A 192 -15.11 15.30 5.43
N VAL A 193 -14.11 15.23 6.30
CA VAL A 193 -12.76 14.74 6.04
C VAL A 193 -12.32 13.97 7.28
N PHE A 194 -11.96 12.71 7.10
CA PHE A 194 -11.53 11.84 8.19
C PHE A 194 -10.23 11.14 7.79
N ALA A 195 -9.39 10.82 8.77
CA ALA A 195 -8.29 9.90 8.55
C ALA A 195 -8.65 8.52 9.04
N ILE A 196 -8.24 7.50 8.31
CA ILE A 196 -8.46 6.10 8.64
C ILE A 196 -7.13 5.35 8.57
N ASP A 197 -6.93 4.45 9.52
CA ASP A 197 -5.80 3.52 9.55
C ASP A 197 -6.28 2.18 10.12
N CYS A 198 -5.78 1.09 9.55
CA CYS A 198 -6.15 -0.26 9.89
C CYS A 198 -4.94 -1.08 10.31
N GLU A 199 -5.16 -1.98 11.27
CA GLU A 199 -4.22 -3.03 11.60
C GLU A 199 -4.71 -4.36 11.00
N MET A 200 -3.77 -5.13 10.46
CA MET A 200 -4.06 -6.39 9.78
C MET A 200 -3.19 -7.53 10.32
N VAL A 201 -3.76 -8.73 10.26
CA VAL A 201 -3.19 -9.99 10.76
C VAL A 201 -3.14 -11.03 9.66
N TYR A 202 -2.38 -12.10 9.88
CA TYR A 202 -2.33 -13.23 8.95
C TYR A 202 -3.18 -14.39 9.47
N THR A 203 -4.07 -14.86 8.61
CA THR A 203 -4.96 -15.99 8.86
C THR A 203 -4.78 -17.07 7.78
N ARG A 204 -5.49 -18.19 7.92
CA ARG A 204 -5.57 -19.22 6.87
C ARG A 204 -6.10 -18.72 5.52
N PHE A 205 -6.77 -17.57 5.48
CA PHE A 205 -7.27 -16.97 4.24
C PHE A 205 -6.33 -15.90 3.69
N GLY A 206 -5.32 -15.48 4.45
CA GLY A 206 -4.31 -14.52 4.03
C GLY A 206 -4.25 -13.32 4.96
N PHE A 207 -4.16 -12.12 4.40
CA PHE A 207 -4.02 -10.88 5.18
C PHE A 207 -5.40 -10.26 5.42
N GLU A 208 -5.87 -10.27 6.66
CA GLU A 208 -7.23 -9.84 7.04
C GLU A 208 -7.20 -8.68 8.04
N LEU A 209 -8.27 -7.88 8.03
CA LEU A 209 -8.48 -6.77 8.97
C LEU A 209 -8.59 -7.29 10.41
N ALA A 210 -7.93 -6.60 11.34
CA ALA A 210 -8.00 -6.87 12.78
C ALA A 210 -8.24 -5.63 13.65
N ARG A 211 -8.02 -4.41 13.15
CA ARG A 211 -8.48 -3.17 13.79
C ARG A 211 -8.75 -2.10 12.75
N ALA A 212 -9.75 -1.26 12.97
CA ALA A 212 -10.00 -0.10 12.14
C ALA A 212 -10.25 1.12 13.03
N THR A 213 -9.47 2.18 12.80
CA THR A 213 -9.57 3.44 13.54
C THR A 213 -9.85 4.60 12.59
N VAL A 214 -10.84 5.42 12.91
CA VAL A 214 -11.18 6.65 12.19
C VAL A 214 -11.06 7.84 13.13
N VAL A 215 -10.34 8.87 12.69
CA VAL A 215 -10.19 10.13 13.43
C VAL A 215 -10.70 11.31 12.61
N ASN A 216 -11.24 12.32 13.28
CA ASN A 216 -11.65 13.57 12.64
C ASN A 216 -10.43 14.50 12.41
N MET A 217 -10.67 15.68 11.83
CA MET A 217 -9.64 16.69 11.59
C MET A 217 -9.01 17.30 12.86
N ASN A 218 -9.63 17.14 14.03
CA ASN A 218 -9.06 17.55 15.31
C ASN A 218 -8.13 16.46 15.89
N GLY A 219 -8.19 15.25 15.37
CA GLY A 219 -7.47 14.08 15.87
C GLY A 219 -8.25 13.27 16.91
N ASP A 220 -9.52 13.60 17.12
CA ASP A 220 -10.40 12.84 18.01
C ASP A 220 -10.79 11.53 17.33
N ILE A 221 -10.81 10.44 18.10
CA ILE A 221 -11.24 9.13 17.63
C ILE A 221 -12.77 9.13 17.50
N ILE A 222 -13.26 8.93 16.29
CA ILE A 222 -14.70 8.84 15.97
C ILE A 222 -15.15 7.38 15.89
N TYR A 223 -14.24 6.49 15.53
CA TYR A 223 -14.47 5.06 15.47
C TYR A 223 -13.17 4.32 15.77
N ASP A 224 -13.23 3.28 16.60
CA ASP A 224 -12.12 2.37 16.87
C ASP A 224 -12.70 1.01 17.25
N LYS A 225 -12.41 -0.03 16.47
CA LYS A 225 -12.83 -1.40 16.78
C LYS A 225 -11.76 -2.40 16.39
N ILE A 226 -11.52 -3.35 17.30
CA ILE A 226 -10.81 -4.60 17.01
C ILE A 226 -11.80 -5.57 16.36
N VAL A 227 -11.32 -6.27 15.33
CA VAL A 227 -12.10 -7.12 14.44
C VAL A 227 -11.62 -8.55 14.59
N HIS A 228 -12.58 -9.46 14.74
CA HIS A 228 -12.34 -10.88 14.63
C HIS A 228 -12.31 -11.25 13.14
N PRO A 229 -11.16 -11.66 12.59
CA PRO A 229 -11.04 -12.03 11.18
C PRO A 229 -11.85 -13.29 10.88
N SER A 230 -12.13 -13.56 9.60
CA SER A 230 -12.94 -14.72 9.22
C SER A 230 -12.15 -16.03 9.26
N GLY A 231 -10.84 -15.95 8.99
CA GLY A 231 -9.93 -17.08 9.04
C GLY A 231 -9.38 -17.34 10.44
N GLU A 232 -8.97 -18.59 10.65
CA GLU A 232 -8.15 -18.98 11.79
C GLU A 232 -6.86 -18.16 11.83
N LEU A 233 -6.58 -17.55 12.98
CA LEU A 233 -5.43 -16.67 13.18
C LEU A 233 -4.12 -17.48 13.21
N LEU A 234 -3.25 -17.23 12.22
CA LEU A 234 -1.92 -17.83 12.14
C LEU A 234 -0.87 -16.95 12.82
N ASP A 235 -0.92 -15.64 12.56
CA ASP A 235 0.02 -14.68 13.12
C ASP A 235 -0.65 -13.33 13.41
N PRO A 236 -0.60 -12.82 14.67
CA PRO A 236 -1.19 -11.54 15.06
C PRO A 236 -0.43 -10.33 14.51
N ASN A 237 0.73 -10.54 13.87
CA ASN A 237 1.54 -9.51 13.25
C ASN A 237 1.92 -8.38 14.22
N THR A 238 2.05 -8.69 15.51
CA THR A 238 2.08 -7.73 16.65
C THR A 238 3.07 -6.58 16.48
N LYS A 239 4.22 -6.83 15.83
CA LYS A 239 5.20 -5.79 15.54
C LYS A 239 4.62 -4.63 14.72
N TYR A 240 3.74 -4.95 13.78
CA TYR A 240 3.14 -4.00 12.85
C TYR A 240 1.66 -3.74 13.14
N SER A 241 0.96 -4.60 13.89
CA SER A 241 -0.45 -4.43 14.25
C SER A 241 -0.66 -3.84 15.65
N GLY A 242 0.32 -3.98 16.55
CA GLY A 242 0.16 -3.71 17.98
C GLY A 242 -0.80 -4.65 18.73
N LEU A 243 -1.37 -5.65 18.04
CA LEU A 243 -2.37 -6.57 18.61
C LEU A 243 -1.72 -7.86 19.11
N THR A 244 -2.21 -8.35 20.25
CA THR A 244 -1.92 -9.71 20.73
C THR A 244 -2.86 -10.72 20.08
N ARG A 245 -2.54 -12.02 20.21
CA ARG A 245 -3.42 -13.10 19.74
C ARG A 245 -4.76 -13.04 20.49
N GLU A 246 -4.69 -12.78 21.79
CA GLU A 246 -5.84 -12.69 22.68
C GLU A 246 -6.77 -11.54 22.29
N ASP A 247 -6.22 -10.37 21.94
CA ASP A 247 -7.03 -9.22 21.49
C ASP A 247 -7.89 -9.58 20.26
N VAL A 248 -7.29 -10.31 19.31
CA VAL A 248 -7.95 -10.69 18.04
C VAL A 248 -8.98 -11.81 18.27
N GLU A 249 -8.62 -12.83 19.05
CA GLU A 249 -9.51 -13.98 19.33
C GLU A 249 -10.70 -13.60 20.24
N GLN A 250 -10.55 -12.58 21.09
CA GLN A 250 -11.64 -12.08 21.94
C GLN A 250 -12.53 -11.03 21.26
N ALA A 251 -12.11 -10.51 20.10
CA ALA A 251 -12.89 -9.53 19.37
C ALA A 251 -14.26 -10.12 18.95
N THR A 252 -15.29 -9.28 19.00
CA THR A 252 -16.66 -9.69 18.61
C THR A 252 -17.13 -9.03 17.33
N ALA A 253 -16.49 -7.93 16.92
CA ALA A 253 -16.85 -7.24 15.69
C ALA A 253 -16.31 -8.01 14.48
N THR A 254 -17.12 -8.13 13.44
CA THR A 254 -16.70 -8.72 12.16
C THR A 254 -16.44 -7.63 11.13
N LEU A 255 -15.84 -7.99 9.99
CA LEU A 255 -15.68 -7.07 8.86
C LEU A 255 -17.02 -6.43 8.44
N GLN A 256 -18.11 -7.21 8.38
CA GLN A 256 -19.43 -6.71 8.02
C GLN A 256 -19.98 -5.71 9.06
N THR A 257 -19.67 -5.93 10.34
CA THR A 257 -20.02 -4.99 11.41
C THR A 257 -19.30 -3.67 11.19
N VAL A 258 -17.99 -3.71 10.91
CA VAL A 258 -17.19 -2.51 10.64
C VAL A 258 -17.69 -1.78 9.40
N GLN A 259 -17.91 -2.48 8.29
CA GLN A 259 -18.46 -1.90 7.06
C GLN A 259 -19.80 -1.20 7.31
N SER A 260 -20.70 -1.84 8.05
CA SER A 260 -22.02 -1.27 8.39
C SER A 260 -21.90 -0.02 9.27
N ASP A 261 -21.00 -0.03 10.24
CA ASP A 261 -20.77 1.12 11.12
C ASP A 261 -20.12 2.28 10.34
N LEU A 262 -19.13 2.00 9.49
CA LEU A 262 -18.51 3.00 8.63
C LEU A 262 -19.50 3.63 7.65
N GLN A 263 -20.44 2.87 7.08
CA GLN A 263 -21.51 3.43 6.22
C GLN A 263 -22.48 4.37 6.94
N ARG A 264 -22.54 4.34 8.28
CA ARG A 264 -23.34 5.29 9.07
C ARG A 264 -22.57 6.58 9.37
N ILE A 265 -21.25 6.52 9.35
CA ILE A 265 -20.35 7.63 9.71
C ILE A 265 -19.86 8.36 8.46
N LEU A 266 -19.58 7.61 7.39
CA LEU A 266 -18.95 8.06 6.16
C LEU A 266 -19.92 7.94 4.98
N ASP A 267 -19.78 8.87 4.03
CA ASP A 267 -20.57 8.93 2.81
C ASP A 267 -19.67 8.99 1.56
N LYS A 268 -20.29 8.90 0.37
CA LYS A 268 -19.59 8.98 -0.92
C LYS A 268 -18.81 10.29 -1.14
N ASP A 269 -19.14 11.36 -0.43
CA ASP A 269 -18.52 12.68 -0.54
C ASP A 269 -17.54 12.94 0.62
N THR A 270 -17.20 11.91 1.40
CA THR A 270 -16.28 12.01 2.52
C THR A 270 -14.86 11.85 2.04
N ILE A 271 -13.96 12.77 2.36
CA ILE A 271 -12.54 12.59 2.00
C ILE A 271 -11.87 11.71 3.06
N LEU A 272 -11.26 10.61 2.62
CA LEU A 272 -10.46 9.73 3.46
C LEU A 272 -8.98 10.04 3.30
N ILE A 273 -8.32 10.30 4.42
CA ILE A 273 -6.88 10.52 4.53
C ILE A 273 -6.22 9.26 5.11
N GLY A 274 -5.07 8.86 4.59
CA GLY A 274 -4.29 7.76 5.18
C GLY A 274 -2.87 7.69 4.63
N HIS A 275 -2.19 6.58 4.89
CA HIS A 275 -0.83 6.34 4.40
C HIS A 275 -0.69 4.96 3.76
N SER A 276 -0.50 4.90 2.44
CA SER A 276 -0.58 3.65 1.68
C SER A 276 -1.93 2.96 1.85
N LEU A 277 -2.98 3.78 1.72
CA LEU A 277 -4.36 3.47 2.08
C LEU A 277 -4.98 2.38 1.18
N GLU A 278 -4.30 2.01 0.10
CA GLU A 278 -4.72 0.88 -0.73
C GLU A 278 -4.86 -0.41 0.08
N ASN A 279 -4.00 -0.63 1.07
CA ASN A 279 -4.04 -1.86 1.88
C ASN A 279 -5.25 -1.86 2.81
N ASP A 280 -5.55 -0.72 3.43
CA ASP A 280 -6.72 -0.50 4.28
C ASP A 280 -8.01 -0.69 3.49
N MET A 281 -8.12 -0.10 2.30
CA MET A 281 -9.31 -0.22 1.45
C MET A 281 -9.55 -1.67 1.01
N ILE A 282 -8.49 -2.43 0.76
CA ILE A 282 -8.59 -3.87 0.45
C ILE A 282 -9.03 -4.67 1.68
N ALA A 283 -8.41 -4.44 2.84
CA ALA A 283 -8.74 -5.15 4.07
C ALA A 283 -10.17 -4.85 4.56
N LEU A 284 -10.62 -3.60 4.42
CA LEU A 284 -11.99 -3.17 4.71
C LEU A 284 -12.99 -3.61 3.63
N LYS A 285 -12.51 -4.05 2.47
CA LYS A 285 -13.31 -4.30 1.26
C LYS A 285 -14.18 -3.08 0.93
N ILE A 286 -13.58 -1.91 0.80
CA ILE A 286 -14.25 -0.64 0.49
C ILE A 286 -13.68 -0.08 -0.81
N ILE A 287 -14.58 0.35 -1.70
CA ILE A 287 -14.23 1.08 -2.91
C ILE A 287 -14.64 2.54 -2.71
N HIS A 288 -13.68 3.46 -2.86
CA HIS A 288 -13.89 4.88 -2.61
C HIS A 288 -12.98 5.74 -3.48
N ASP A 289 -13.50 6.87 -4.00
CA ASP A 289 -12.80 7.73 -4.94
C ASP A 289 -12.28 9.04 -4.33
N LYS A 290 -12.76 9.43 -3.14
CA LYS A 290 -12.30 10.63 -2.43
C LYS A 290 -11.16 10.30 -1.47
N ILE A 291 -10.01 9.90 -2.04
CA ILE A 291 -8.82 9.48 -1.29
C ILE A 291 -7.73 10.56 -1.34
N VAL A 292 -7.14 10.83 -0.18
CA VAL A 292 -5.89 11.58 -0.02
C VAL A 292 -4.86 10.66 0.67
N ASP A 293 -3.92 10.12 -0.10
CA ASP A 293 -2.87 9.26 0.46
C ASP A 293 -1.59 10.06 0.69
N THR A 294 -1.18 10.18 1.96
CA THR A 294 0.02 10.93 2.35
C THR A 294 1.31 10.35 1.76
N SER A 295 1.40 9.04 1.53
CA SER A 295 2.57 8.41 0.90
C SER A 295 2.74 8.86 -0.54
N ILE A 296 1.63 9.10 -1.25
CA ILE A 296 1.58 9.56 -2.63
C ILE A 296 1.78 11.07 -2.69
N VAL A 297 1.02 11.82 -1.88
CA VAL A 297 1.09 13.29 -1.82
C VAL A 297 2.51 13.77 -1.52
N PHE A 298 3.19 13.19 -0.53
CA PHE A 298 4.54 13.60 -0.16
C PHE A 298 5.63 13.03 -1.07
N SER A 299 5.40 11.88 -1.73
CA SER A 299 6.35 11.40 -2.75
C SER A 299 6.33 12.27 -4.00
N MET A 300 5.17 12.76 -4.44
CA MET A 300 5.06 13.72 -5.55
C MET A 300 5.79 15.04 -5.28
N ASN A 301 5.87 15.48 -4.02
CA ASN A 301 6.59 16.69 -3.65
C ASN A 301 8.13 16.50 -3.61
N THR A 302 8.64 15.27 -3.66
CA THR A 302 10.08 15.01 -3.46
C THR A 302 10.73 14.14 -4.52
N SER A 303 10.13 12.99 -4.85
CA SER A 303 10.68 11.99 -5.78
C SER A 303 9.52 11.11 -6.30
N PRO A 304 9.02 11.37 -7.53
CA PRO A 304 7.75 10.80 -8.04
C PRO A 304 7.62 9.26 -8.11
N ASN A 305 8.63 8.48 -7.75
CA ASN A 305 8.63 7.02 -7.89
C ASN A 305 8.98 6.27 -6.59
N ARG A 306 8.96 6.93 -5.43
CA ARG A 306 9.27 6.26 -4.16
C ARG A 306 8.42 6.77 -3.00
N LYS A 307 7.39 5.98 -2.64
CA LYS A 307 6.67 6.15 -1.37
C LYS A 307 7.68 6.09 -0.21
N ARG A 308 7.55 7.03 0.72
CA ARG A 308 8.33 7.06 1.97
C ARG A 308 7.40 6.63 3.09
N GLY A 309 7.89 5.79 4.01
CA GLY A 309 7.07 5.33 5.14
C GLY A 309 6.71 6.47 6.10
N LEU A 310 5.59 6.30 6.80
CA LEU A 310 5.00 7.30 7.68
C LEU A 310 5.98 7.81 8.74
N LYS A 311 6.73 6.91 9.41
CA LYS A 311 7.76 7.26 10.40
C LYS A 311 8.81 8.24 9.88
N TYR A 312 9.21 8.10 8.60
CA TYR A 312 10.13 9.04 7.97
C TYR A 312 9.48 10.41 7.73
N LEU A 313 8.24 10.43 7.25
CA LEU A 313 7.52 11.68 6.99
C LEU A 313 7.20 12.43 8.29
N ALA A 314 6.77 11.72 9.33
CA ALA A 314 6.52 12.27 10.65
C ALA A 314 7.79 12.92 11.23
N MET A 315 8.93 12.21 11.18
CA MET A 315 10.19 12.77 11.66
C MET A 315 10.63 13.98 10.82
N LYS A 316 10.51 13.90 9.49
CA LYS A 316 10.98 14.96 8.58
C LYS A 316 10.15 16.24 8.65
N HIS A 317 8.83 16.12 8.74
CA HIS A 317 7.90 17.25 8.60
C HIS A 317 7.29 17.69 9.93
N LEU A 318 7.11 16.77 10.87
CA LEU A 318 6.51 17.04 12.18
C LEU A 318 7.55 17.03 13.32
N TYR A 319 8.78 16.59 13.05
CA TYR A 319 9.82 16.37 14.08
C TYR A 319 9.34 15.45 15.21
N ARG A 320 8.45 14.50 14.88
CA ARG A 320 7.83 13.57 15.82
C ARG A 320 8.32 12.14 15.56
N ALA A 321 8.78 11.48 16.62
CA ALA A 321 8.98 10.03 16.61
C ALA A 321 7.62 9.36 16.88
N ILE A 322 7.23 8.46 15.98
CA ILE A 322 6.02 7.62 16.08
C ILE A 322 6.43 6.15 16.00
N GLN A 323 5.52 5.24 16.34
CA GLN A 323 5.72 3.79 16.25
C GLN A 323 7.02 3.38 16.97
N ILE A 324 7.16 3.78 18.24
CA ILE A 324 8.40 3.55 19.02
C ILE A 324 8.54 2.06 19.33
N ASP A 325 7.48 1.44 19.85
CA ASP A 325 7.46 0.02 20.24
C ASP A 325 6.68 -0.83 19.22
N SER A 326 5.39 -0.53 19.05
CA SER A 326 4.51 -1.11 18.03
C SER A 326 3.81 -0.01 17.24
N HIS A 327 3.04 -0.40 16.23
CA HIS A 327 2.10 0.52 15.57
C HIS A 327 0.88 0.76 16.47
N ASP A 328 0.28 1.93 16.30
CA ASP A 328 -1.01 2.30 16.87
C ASP A 328 -1.79 3.07 15.80
N SER A 329 -2.81 2.43 15.22
CA SER A 329 -3.64 3.04 14.19
C SER A 329 -4.18 4.45 14.52
N ALA A 330 -4.44 4.76 15.79
CA ALA A 330 -4.87 6.10 16.17
C ALA A 330 -3.73 7.14 16.06
N GLU A 331 -2.51 6.82 16.52
CA GLU A 331 -1.30 7.63 16.32
C GLU A 331 -1.02 7.83 14.82
N ASP A 332 -1.14 6.78 14.03
CA ASP A 332 -0.83 6.80 12.60
C ASP A 332 -1.86 7.63 11.80
N ALA A 333 -3.16 7.45 12.09
CA ALA A 333 -4.22 8.26 11.48
C ALA A 333 -4.09 9.75 11.87
N ARG A 334 -3.83 10.07 13.14
CA ARG A 334 -3.55 11.45 13.59
C ARG A 334 -2.34 12.04 12.89
N THR A 335 -1.30 11.24 12.69
CA THR A 335 -0.11 11.67 11.95
C THR A 335 -0.42 12.03 10.51
N CYS A 336 -1.29 11.27 9.85
CA CYS A 336 -1.71 11.60 8.49
C CYS A 336 -2.47 12.93 8.44
N VAL A 337 -3.35 13.21 9.41
CA VAL A 337 -4.04 14.50 9.55
C VAL A 337 -3.03 15.65 9.70
N ASP A 338 -2.06 15.51 10.60
CA ASP A 338 -1.05 16.53 10.86
C ASP A 338 -0.15 16.79 9.64
N LEU A 339 0.23 15.73 8.92
CA LEU A 339 0.97 15.86 7.67
C LEU A 339 0.16 16.62 6.62
N MET A 340 -1.13 16.32 6.46
CA MET A 340 -1.97 17.01 5.49
C MET A 340 -2.21 18.47 5.86
N LYS A 341 -2.34 18.79 7.15
CA LYS A 341 -2.36 20.17 7.66
C LYS A 341 -1.13 20.95 7.22
N ILE A 342 0.07 20.35 7.31
CA ILE A 342 1.32 20.94 6.80
C ILE A 342 1.26 21.15 5.29
N ALA A 343 0.87 20.11 4.55
CA ALA A 343 0.81 20.17 3.08
C ALA A 343 -0.14 21.28 2.59
N ILE A 344 -1.32 21.40 3.21
CA ILE A 344 -2.30 22.45 2.92
C ILE A 344 -1.73 23.83 3.25
N SER A 345 -1.10 24.01 4.41
CA SER A 345 -0.50 25.29 4.76
C SER A 345 0.58 25.70 3.76
N MET A 346 1.42 24.76 3.31
CA MET A 346 2.43 25.02 2.28
C MET A 346 1.80 25.33 0.92
N TYR A 347 0.72 24.64 0.56
CA TYR A 347 -0.01 24.89 -0.69
C TYR A 347 -0.66 26.27 -0.70
N GLN A 348 -1.32 26.66 0.40
CA GLN A 348 -1.87 28.00 0.58
C GLN A 348 -0.80 29.10 0.55
N ALA A 349 0.43 28.79 0.95
CA ALA A 349 1.57 29.69 0.88
C ALA A 349 2.25 29.72 -0.52
N GLY A 350 1.88 28.82 -1.43
CA GLY A 350 2.51 28.70 -2.75
C GLY A 350 3.89 28.01 -2.72
N THR A 351 4.25 27.36 -1.61
CA THR A 351 5.54 26.67 -1.43
C THR A 351 5.44 25.15 -1.59
N TRP A 352 4.26 24.64 -1.95
CA TRP A 352 4.05 23.22 -2.23
C TRP A 352 4.19 22.95 -3.72
N ASN A 353 5.20 22.15 -4.10
CA ASN A 353 5.44 21.79 -5.49
C ASN A 353 4.77 20.43 -5.78
N MET A 354 3.60 20.45 -6.41
CA MET A 354 3.08 19.21 -7.02
C MET A 354 3.87 18.97 -8.30
N TRP A 355 4.68 17.91 -8.35
CA TRP A 355 5.14 17.39 -9.66
C TRP A 355 3.90 17.14 -10.52
N SER A 356 3.91 17.73 -11.72
CA SER A 356 2.71 18.08 -12.48
C SER A 356 1.77 16.90 -12.74
N ARG A 357 0.48 17.10 -12.48
CA ARG A 357 -0.63 16.29 -13.06
C ARG A 357 -0.65 16.32 -14.61
N ASN A 358 0.22 17.10 -15.25
CA ASN A 358 0.16 17.45 -16.67
C ASN A 358 1.19 16.71 -17.56
N ASN A 359 2.02 15.81 -17.02
CA ASN A 359 3.09 15.18 -17.82
C ASN A 359 2.91 13.69 -18.14
N GLU A 360 1.79 13.06 -17.77
CA GLU A 360 1.48 11.68 -18.19
C GLU A 360 0.00 11.59 -18.62
N VAL A 361 -0.35 12.32 -19.68
CA VAL A 361 -1.37 11.87 -20.63
C VAL A 361 -0.60 11.32 -21.82
N VAL A 362 -0.53 10.00 -21.93
CA VAL A 362 -0.22 9.30 -23.19
C VAL A 362 -1.27 8.24 -23.40
#